data_AF-A0A354P009-F1
#
_entry.id   AF-A0A354P009-F1
#
_cell.length_a   1.000
_cell.length_b   1.000
_cell.length_c   1.000
_cell.angle_alpha   90.00
_cell.angle_beta   90.00
_cell.angle_gamma   90.00
#
_symmetry.space_group_name_H-M   'P 1'
#
loop_
_entity.id
_entity.type
_entity.pdbx_description
1 polymer ?
#
loop_
_entity_poly.entity_id
_entity_poly.type
_entity_poly.pdbx_seq_one_letter_code
_entity_poly.pdbx_strand_id
1 'polypeptide(L)'
;ASIPQLKGAIKELQDKGYDIPDYSDDPATDKERELHQRFSSVLGSAVNPVLREGNSDRRPSTAVKEHGKRNPHQMMQDWPEVSKTRVGHMTSGDFYGSEQAVTVAAGGSAAIEFVAGDGSVTVLKAEIPLVADEIIDCAVMNVKALRQFYADEMEEAKADDVLLSLHLKSTMMRVSDPIIFGHCVSVYYK
;
A
#
# COMPACT_ATOMS: atom_id res chain seq x y z
N ALA A 1 -7.58 -6.79 -7.36
CA ALA A 1 -8.76 -5.90 -7.43
C ALA A 1 -8.88 -5.07 -6.15
N SER A 2 -9.41 -3.84 -6.21
CA SER A 2 -9.86 -3.09 -5.03
C SER A 2 -11.17 -3.67 -4.48
N ILE A 3 -11.59 -3.29 -3.27
CA ILE A 3 -12.84 -3.76 -2.67
C ILE A 3 -14.07 -3.41 -3.53
N PRO A 4 -14.24 -2.16 -4.04
CA PRO A 4 -15.36 -1.85 -4.93
C PRO A 4 -15.36 -2.68 -6.22
N GLN A 5 -14.18 -2.94 -6.80
CA GLN A 5 -14.05 -3.80 -7.97
C GLN A 5 -14.46 -5.25 -7.68
N LEU A 6 -14.07 -5.79 -6.51
CA LEU A 6 -14.47 -7.13 -6.09
C LEU A 6 -15.99 -7.25 -5.94
N LYS A 7 -16.62 -6.33 -5.20
CA LYS A 7 -18.08 -6.34 -4.99
C LYS A 7 -18.85 -6.21 -6.31
N GLY A 8 -18.39 -5.35 -7.22
CA GLY A 8 -18.95 -5.24 -8.56
C GLY A 8 -18.89 -6.55 -9.33
N ALA A 9 -17.74 -7.24 -9.30
CA ALA A 9 -17.56 -8.53 -9.96
C ALA A 9 -18.41 -9.65 -9.33
N ILE A 10 -18.53 -9.69 -8.00
CA ILE A 10 -19.41 -10.64 -7.30
C ILE A 10 -20.85 -10.45 -7.76
N LYS A 11 -21.34 -9.20 -7.75
CA LYS A 11 -22.71 -8.88 -8.21
C LYS A 11 -22.94 -9.31 -9.66
N GLU A 12 -22.02 -8.98 -10.56
CA GLU A 12 -22.13 -9.37 -11.98
C GLU A 12 -22.18 -10.89 -12.16
N LEU A 13 -21.43 -11.65 -11.35
CA LEU A 13 -21.46 -13.11 -11.38
C LEU A 13 -22.77 -13.67 -10.80
N GLN A 14 -23.26 -13.12 -9.69
CA GLN A 14 -24.55 -13.50 -9.13
C GLN A 14 -25.70 -13.26 -10.13
N ASP A 15 -25.70 -12.13 -10.82
CA ASP A 15 -26.69 -11.78 -11.86
C ASP A 15 -26.67 -12.77 -13.05
N LYS A 16 -25.53 -13.43 -13.29
CA LYS A 16 -25.36 -14.49 -14.31
C LYS A 16 -25.68 -15.90 -13.79
N GLY A 17 -26.14 -16.03 -12.55
CA GLY A 17 -26.55 -17.31 -11.96
C GLY A 17 -25.43 -18.10 -11.27
N TYR A 18 -24.27 -17.47 -11.00
CA TYR A 18 -23.22 -18.10 -10.20
C TYR A 18 -23.53 -17.95 -8.70
N ASP A 19 -23.61 -19.06 -7.98
CA ASP A 19 -23.84 -19.10 -6.53
C ASP A 19 -22.56 -18.74 -5.76
N ILE A 20 -22.23 -17.45 -5.73
CA ILE A 20 -21.07 -16.88 -5.05
C ILE A 20 -21.56 -16.01 -3.88
N PRO A 21 -21.01 -16.19 -2.66
CA PRO A 21 -21.42 -15.41 -1.50
C PRO A 21 -21.00 -13.95 -1.61
N ASP A 22 -21.74 -13.07 -0.92
CA ASP A 22 -21.38 -11.66 -0.78
C ASP A 22 -20.10 -11.48 0.05
N TYR A 23 -19.43 -10.35 -0.19
CA TYR A 23 -18.28 -9.90 0.60
C TYR A 23 -18.73 -8.91 1.67
N SER A 24 -18.64 -9.32 2.95
CA SER A 24 -18.88 -8.46 4.10
C SER A 24 -17.66 -7.60 4.41
N ASP A 25 -17.87 -6.29 4.64
CA ASP A 25 -16.81 -5.37 5.09
C ASP A 25 -16.49 -5.54 6.58
N ASP A 26 -17.43 -6.07 7.37
CA ASP A 26 -17.29 -6.24 8.81
C ASP A 26 -17.72 -7.67 9.22
N PRO A 27 -16.82 -8.66 9.11
CA PRO A 27 -17.16 -10.07 9.35
C PRO A 27 -17.35 -10.36 10.85
N ALA A 28 -18.60 -10.61 11.27
CA ALA A 28 -18.96 -10.84 12.66
C ALA A 28 -18.93 -12.33 13.05
N THR A 29 -19.18 -13.23 12.10
CA THR A 29 -19.22 -14.68 12.32
C THR A 29 -17.97 -15.40 11.81
N ASP A 30 -17.70 -16.60 12.30
CA ASP A 30 -16.56 -17.42 11.82
C ASP A 30 -16.66 -17.72 10.32
N LYS A 31 -17.88 -17.96 9.83
CA LYS A 31 -18.14 -18.19 8.41
C LYS A 31 -17.82 -16.96 7.57
N GLU A 32 -18.20 -15.77 8.03
CA GLU A 32 -17.86 -14.51 7.34
C GLU A 32 -16.36 -14.23 7.38
N ARG A 33 -15.68 -14.54 8.49
CA ARG A 33 -14.22 -14.42 8.61
C ARG A 33 -13.51 -15.35 7.61
N GLU A 34 -13.97 -16.59 7.47
CA GLU A 34 -13.44 -17.54 6.49
C GLU A 34 -13.64 -17.05 5.05
N LEU A 35 -14.84 -16.56 4.72
CA LEU A 35 -15.14 -15.98 3.41
C LEU A 35 -14.28 -14.75 3.12
N HIS A 36 -14.13 -13.87 4.12
CA HIS A 36 -13.28 -12.70 4.03
C HIS A 36 -11.83 -13.10 3.71
N GLN A 37 -11.31 -14.15 4.37
CA GLN A 37 -9.96 -14.66 4.12
C GLN A 37 -9.82 -15.24 2.71
N ARG A 38 -10.82 -15.99 2.22
CA ARG A 38 -10.83 -16.52 0.84
C ARG A 38 -10.82 -15.40 -0.19
N PHE A 39 -11.70 -14.41 -0.06
CA PHE A 39 -11.70 -13.24 -0.96
C PHE A 39 -10.42 -12.41 -0.85
N SER A 40 -9.80 -12.36 0.34
CA SER A 40 -8.51 -11.69 0.53
C SER A 40 -7.40 -12.28 -0.35
N SER A 41 -7.49 -13.54 -0.78
CA SER A 41 -6.51 -14.13 -1.71
C SER A 41 -6.57 -13.57 -3.14
N VAL A 42 -7.73 -13.04 -3.56
CA VAL A 42 -7.95 -12.49 -4.91
C VAL A 42 -7.94 -10.95 -4.95
N LEU A 43 -7.86 -10.32 -3.79
CA LEU A 43 -7.73 -8.86 -3.64
C LEU A 43 -6.30 -8.37 -3.92
N GLY A 44 -6.18 -7.13 -4.38
CA GLY A 44 -4.89 -6.47 -4.68
C GLY A 44 -4.14 -7.11 -5.85
N SER A 45 -2.81 -7.18 -5.75
CA SER A 45 -1.91 -7.76 -6.75
C SER A 45 -1.68 -9.26 -6.49
N ALA A 46 -2.71 -10.09 -6.67
CA ALA A 46 -2.63 -11.53 -6.44
C ALA A 46 -1.81 -12.30 -7.50
N VAL A 47 -1.75 -11.77 -8.74
CA VAL A 47 -1.13 -12.48 -9.87
C VAL A 47 0.39 -12.30 -9.94
N ASN A 48 0.89 -11.07 -9.78
CA ASN A 48 2.33 -10.80 -9.95
C ASN A 48 3.23 -11.61 -9.00
N PRO A 49 2.90 -11.80 -7.70
CA PRO A 49 3.72 -12.59 -6.79
C PRO A 49 3.86 -14.06 -7.19
N VAL A 50 2.89 -14.60 -7.94
CA VAL A 50 2.91 -16.00 -8.40
C VAL A 50 3.69 -16.17 -9.70
N LEU A 51 3.69 -15.16 -10.57
CA LEU A 51 4.33 -15.26 -11.89
C LEU A 51 5.79 -14.79 -11.90
N ARG A 52 6.21 -13.97 -10.93
CA ARG A 52 7.53 -13.33 -10.92
C ARG A 52 8.56 -14.14 -10.13
N GLU A 53 8.80 -15.36 -10.58
CA GLU A 53 9.85 -16.26 -10.06
C GLU A 53 11.24 -15.86 -10.59
N GLY A 54 11.60 -14.58 -10.45
CA GLY A 54 12.84 -14.02 -10.95
C GLY A 54 12.90 -12.48 -10.90
N ASN A 55 14.06 -11.94 -11.26
CA ASN A 55 14.30 -10.50 -11.30
C ASN A 55 13.72 -9.83 -12.56
N SER A 56 13.62 -8.50 -12.55
CA SER A 56 13.03 -7.71 -13.63
C SER A 56 14.08 -7.03 -14.51
N ASP A 57 14.19 -7.40 -15.79
CA ASP A 57 14.82 -6.55 -16.83
C ASP A 57 13.73 -5.68 -17.50
N ARG A 58 13.76 -4.37 -17.25
CA ARG A 58 12.81 -3.41 -17.81
C ARG A 58 13.55 -2.30 -18.54
N ARG A 59 13.30 -2.21 -19.85
CA ARG A 59 13.85 -1.18 -20.74
C ARG A 59 12.87 -0.87 -21.87
N PRO A 60 12.81 0.38 -22.35
CA PRO A 60 12.03 0.68 -23.54
C PRO A 60 12.62 -0.09 -24.73
N SER A 61 11.75 -0.59 -25.63
CA SER A 61 12.23 -1.18 -26.87
C SER A 61 12.80 -0.10 -27.79
N THR A 62 13.82 -0.44 -28.58
CA THR A 62 14.43 0.50 -29.54
C THR A 62 13.39 1.05 -30.51
N ALA A 63 12.49 0.20 -31.01
CA ALA A 63 11.43 0.61 -31.93
C ALA A 63 10.49 1.66 -31.30
N VAL A 64 10.08 1.48 -30.03
CA VAL A 64 9.25 2.46 -29.31
C VAL A 64 10.02 3.76 -29.08
N LYS A 65 11.31 3.69 -28.73
CA LYS A 65 12.14 4.88 -28.55
C LYS A 65 12.31 5.67 -29.85
N GLU A 66 12.60 5.01 -30.97
CA GLU A 66 12.72 5.65 -32.28
C GLU A 66 11.38 6.17 -32.81
N HIS A 67 10.26 5.52 -32.46
CA HIS A 67 8.94 6.07 -32.75
C HIS A 67 8.68 7.36 -31.97
N GLY A 68 8.97 7.39 -30.67
CA GLY A 68 8.80 8.59 -29.83
C GLY A 68 9.71 9.76 -30.23
N LYS A 69 10.88 9.50 -30.81
CA LYS A 69 11.73 10.54 -31.42
C LYS A 69 11.12 11.14 -32.69
N ARG A 70 10.54 10.30 -33.55
CA ARG A 70 9.90 10.73 -34.81
C ARG A 70 8.54 11.39 -34.60
N ASN A 71 7.84 10.97 -33.54
CA ASN A 71 6.52 11.46 -33.17
C ASN A 71 6.56 11.91 -31.71
N PRO A 72 7.20 13.07 -31.42
CA PRO A 72 7.25 13.58 -30.06
C PRO A 72 5.82 13.78 -29.56
N HIS A 73 5.50 13.14 -28.44
CA HIS A 73 4.24 13.39 -27.75
C HIS A 73 4.25 14.82 -27.21
N GLN A 74 3.06 15.36 -26.94
CA GLN A 74 2.97 16.62 -26.24
C GLN A 74 3.62 16.44 -24.87
N MET A 75 4.75 17.12 -24.68
CA MET A 75 5.33 17.31 -23.36
C MET A 75 4.38 18.21 -22.56
N MET A 76 4.55 18.27 -21.25
CA MET A 76 3.89 19.33 -20.48
C MET A 76 4.21 20.69 -21.10
N GLN A 77 3.33 21.67 -20.86
CA GLN A 77 3.63 23.07 -21.14
C GLN A 77 5.01 23.45 -20.60
N ASP A 78 5.61 24.49 -21.16
CA ASP A 78 6.90 25.00 -20.70
C ASP A 78 6.89 25.12 -19.18
N TRP A 79 7.91 24.53 -18.55
CA TRP A 79 8.07 24.62 -17.11
C TRP A 79 8.22 26.10 -16.72
N PRO A 80 7.48 26.59 -15.73
CA PRO A 80 7.61 27.97 -15.29
C PRO A 80 9.01 28.21 -14.71
N GLU A 81 9.55 29.42 -14.89
CA GLU A 81 10.84 29.81 -14.28
C GLU A 81 10.83 29.64 -12.77
N VAL A 82 9.66 29.83 -12.14
CA VAL A 82 9.44 29.62 -10.71
C VAL A 82 8.26 28.65 -10.53
N SER A 83 8.57 27.36 -10.32
CA SER A 83 7.58 26.34 -9.97
C SER A 83 7.44 26.21 -8.45
N LYS A 84 6.20 26.32 -7.94
CA LYS A 84 5.88 26.02 -6.53
C LYS A 84 5.65 24.53 -6.24
N THR A 85 5.59 23.69 -7.29
CA THR A 85 5.42 22.24 -7.15
C THR A 85 6.56 21.65 -6.32
N ARG A 86 6.21 20.91 -5.27
CA ARG A 86 7.15 20.23 -4.38
C ARG A 86 6.61 18.86 -3.95
N VAL A 87 7.49 18.02 -3.44
CA VAL A 87 7.13 16.77 -2.78
C VAL A 87 7.26 17.00 -1.27
N GLY A 88 6.12 17.01 -0.56
CA GLY A 88 6.09 16.91 0.89
C GLY A 88 6.25 15.45 1.32
N HIS A 89 7.13 15.19 2.27
CA HIS A 89 7.30 13.86 2.87
C HIS A 89 7.64 13.99 4.36
N MET A 90 7.31 12.95 5.15
CA MET A 90 7.67 12.91 6.57
C MET A 90 9.20 12.94 6.75
N THR A 91 9.65 13.61 7.80
CA THR A 91 11.08 13.71 8.17
C THR A 91 11.45 12.80 9.34
N SER A 92 10.45 12.27 10.06
CA SER A 92 10.63 11.29 11.14
C SER A 92 9.31 10.57 11.44
N GLY A 93 9.39 9.42 12.11
CA GLY A 93 8.21 8.64 12.52
C GLY A 93 7.50 7.91 11.39
N ASP A 94 8.14 7.79 10.22
CA ASP A 94 7.68 7.02 9.08
C ASP A 94 8.37 5.63 9.04
N PHE A 95 8.03 4.85 8.01
CA PHE A 95 8.65 3.53 7.82
C PHE A 95 10.17 3.65 7.63
N TYR A 96 10.62 4.63 6.85
CA TYR A 96 12.06 4.82 6.59
C TYR A 96 12.84 5.11 7.87
N GLY A 97 12.37 6.05 8.70
CA GLY A 97 13.06 6.44 9.92
C GLY A 97 12.99 5.42 11.07
N SER A 98 12.17 4.38 10.95
CA SER A 98 11.98 3.36 12.00
C SER A 98 12.43 1.95 11.61
N GLU A 99 12.85 1.75 10.36
CA GLU A 99 13.24 0.45 9.83
C GLU A 99 14.40 -0.17 10.63
N GLN A 100 14.24 -1.44 10.96
CA GLN A 100 15.28 -2.30 11.50
C GLN A 100 15.35 -3.56 10.67
N ALA A 101 16.55 -3.97 10.27
CA ALA A 101 16.78 -5.14 9.46
C ALA A 101 17.83 -6.07 10.07
N VAL A 102 17.70 -7.36 9.79
CA VAL A 102 18.67 -8.38 10.19
C VAL A 102 18.83 -9.41 9.07
N THR A 103 20.06 -9.90 8.91
CA THR A 103 20.35 -11.09 8.09
C THR A 103 20.26 -12.33 8.97
N VAL A 104 19.37 -13.25 8.62
CA VAL A 104 19.10 -14.47 9.35
C VAL A 104 20.29 -15.43 9.22
N ALA A 105 20.97 -15.74 10.33
CA ALA A 105 22.18 -16.56 10.29
C ALA A 105 21.91 -18.05 9.97
N ALA A 106 20.75 -18.57 10.37
CA ALA A 106 20.37 -19.96 10.16
C ALA A 106 18.85 -20.08 9.99
N GLY A 107 18.41 -21.03 9.16
CA GLY A 107 16.99 -21.27 8.94
C GLY A 107 16.25 -21.69 10.21
N GLY A 108 14.95 -21.38 10.26
CA GLY A 108 14.13 -21.62 11.43
C GLY A 108 12.71 -21.08 11.27
N SER A 109 12.08 -20.73 12.38
CA SER A 109 10.76 -20.10 12.37
C SER A 109 10.72 -18.91 13.33
N ALA A 110 10.02 -17.86 12.93
CA ALA A 110 9.78 -16.67 13.72
C ALA A 110 8.28 -16.46 13.98
N ALA A 111 7.97 -15.63 14.98
CA ALA A 111 6.64 -15.14 15.26
C ALA A 111 6.69 -13.62 15.46
N ILE A 112 5.59 -12.94 15.13
CA ILE A 112 5.38 -11.52 15.42
C ILE A 112 4.38 -11.45 16.57
N GLU A 113 4.82 -10.85 17.68
CA GLU A 113 4.03 -10.69 18.89
C GLU A 113 3.92 -9.22 19.28
N PHE A 114 2.75 -8.83 19.78
CA PHE A 114 2.52 -7.54 20.40
C PHE A 114 2.47 -7.73 21.92
N VAL A 115 3.40 -7.09 22.63
CA VAL A 115 3.43 -7.04 24.09
C VAL A 115 2.84 -5.71 24.53
N ALA A 116 1.67 -5.76 25.17
CA ALA A 116 0.99 -4.57 25.65
C ALA A 116 1.65 -3.99 26.91
N GLY A 117 1.28 -2.76 27.28
CA GLY A 117 1.86 -2.07 28.45
C GLY A 117 1.55 -2.74 29.79
N ASP A 118 0.55 -3.61 29.86
CA ASP A 118 0.22 -4.44 31.02
C ASP A 118 0.94 -5.80 31.02
N GLY A 119 1.77 -6.08 30.00
CA GLY A 119 2.50 -7.32 29.82
C GLY A 119 1.71 -8.43 29.11
N SER A 120 0.46 -8.19 28.73
CA SER A 120 -0.29 -9.18 27.94
C SER A 120 0.32 -9.33 26.54
N VAL A 121 0.36 -10.57 26.04
CA VAL A 121 0.97 -10.91 24.75
C VAL A 121 -0.11 -11.33 23.76
N THR A 122 -0.12 -10.70 22.59
CA THR A 122 -0.97 -11.08 21.46
C THR A 122 -0.10 -11.52 20.29
N VAL A 123 -0.26 -12.76 19.84
CA VAL A 123 0.43 -13.26 18.64
C VAL A 123 -0.26 -12.68 17.40
N LEU A 124 0.45 -11.85 16.64
CA LEU A 124 -0.04 -11.24 15.40
C LEU A 124 0.14 -12.18 14.21
N LYS A 125 1.26 -12.91 14.17
CA LYS A 125 1.53 -13.93 13.16
C LYS A 125 2.50 -14.98 13.73
N ALA A 126 2.08 -16.23 13.73
CA ALA A 126 2.92 -17.36 14.10
C ALA A 126 3.56 -18.01 12.87
N GLU A 127 4.57 -18.85 13.11
CA GLU A 127 5.13 -19.81 12.14
C GLU A 127 5.61 -19.18 10.82
N ILE A 128 6.35 -18.07 10.90
CA ILE A 128 6.99 -17.46 9.73
C ILE A 128 8.23 -18.29 9.41
N PRO A 129 8.28 -19.04 8.30
CA PRO A 129 9.46 -19.80 7.94
C PRO A 129 10.57 -18.84 7.53
N LEU A 130 11.79 -19.08 8.02
CA LEU A 130 12.98 -18.32 7.67
C LEU A 130 14.05 -19.23 7.11
N VAL A 131 14.82 -18.74 6.14
CA VAL A 131 15.98 -19.44 5.58
C VAL A 131 17.29 -18.74 5.96
N ALA A 132 18.40 -19.48 5.90
CA ALA A 132 19.72 -18.89 6.13
C ALA A 132 20.02 -17.82 5.07
N ASP A 133 20.68 -16.75 5.48
CA ASP A 133 21.03 -15.57 4.69
C ASP A 133 19.84 -14.73 4.18
N GLU A 134 18.61 -15.03 4.63
CA GLU A 134 17.44 -14.19 4.37
C GLU A 134 17.58 -12.84 5.09
N ILE A 135 17.24 -11.75 4.40
CA ILE A 135 17.14 -10.42 5.02
C ILE A 135 15.68 -10.18 5.34
N ILE A 136 15.41 -9.89 6.62
CA ILE A 136 14.09 -9.48 7.08
C ILE A 136 14.16 -8.08 7.69
N ASP A 137 13.08 -7.32 7.52
CA ASP A 137 12.94 -5.96 8.03
C ASP A 137 11.59 -5.75 8.72
N CYS A 138 11.59 -4.83 9.68
CA CYS A 138 10.42 -4.37 10.41
C CYS A 138 10.47 -2.84 10.49
N ALA A 139 9.33 -2.20 10.21
CA ALA A 139 9.19 -0.75 10.28
C ALA A 139 7.79 -0.38 10.78
N VAL A 140 7.64 0.84 11.31
CA VAL A 140 6.35 1.35 11.82
C VAL A 140 6.04 2.74 11.28
N MET A 141 4.76 3.00 11.04
CA MET A 141 4.26 4.36 10.75
C MET A 141 3.61 4.93 12.00
N ASN A 142 4.16 6.00 12.55
CA ASN A 142 3.59 6.66 13.71
C ASN A 142 2.37 7.50 13.30
N VAL A 143 1.17 7.05 13.66
CA VAL A 143 -0.09 7.71 13.29
C VAL A 143 -0.17 9.16 13.78
N LYS A 144 0.38 9.47 14.96
CA LYS A 144 0.37 10.84 15.48
C LYS A 144 1.25 11.74 14.61
N ALA A 145 2.46 11.29 14.27
CA ALA A 145 3.36 12.02 13.40
C ALA A 145 2.79 12.18 11.98
N LEU A 146 2.20 11.12 11.42
CA LEU A 146 1.55 11.14 10.10
C LEU A 146 0.42 12.17 10.02
N ARG A 147 -0.45 12.20 11.04
CA ARG A 147 -1.57 13.16 11.07
C ARG A 147 -1.10 14.60 11.25
N GLN A 148 -0.03 14.82 12.02
CA GLN A 148 0.58 16.14 12.16
C GLN A 148 1.17 16.59 10.81
N PHE A 149 1.96 15.73 10.17
CA PHE A 149 2.52 15.98 8.84
C PHE A 149 1.43 16.36 7.82
N TYR A 150 0.31 15.64 7.78
CA TYR A 150 -0.78 16.00 6.90
C TYR A 150 -1.39 17.37 7.21
N ALA A 151 -1.56 17.71 8.49
CA ALA A 151 -2.08 19.03 8.87
C ALA A 151 -1.12 20.14 8.42
N ASP A 152 0.18 19.96 8.66
CA ASP A 152 1.22 20.94 8.30
C ASP A 152 1.27 21.15 6.77
N GLU A 153 1.34 20.08 5.97
CA GLU A 153 1.36 20.19 4.50
C GLU A 153 0.06 20.79 3.92
N MET A 154 -1.09 20.53 4.56
CA MET A 154 -2.36 21.15 4.18
C MET A 154 -2.35 22.67 4.44
N GLU A 155 -1.82 23.09 5.59
CA GLU A 155 -1.66 24.51 5.94
C GLU A 155 -0.70 25.21 5.00
N GLU A 156 0.46 24.60 4.72
CA GLU A 156 1.44 25.17 3.80
C GLU A 156 0.92 25.24 2.37
N ALA A 157 0.27 24.18 1.86
CA ALA A 157 -0.31 24.19 0.51
C ALA A 157 -1.35 25.31 0.35
N LYS A 158 -2.14 25.55 1.41
CA LYS A 158 -3.11 26.65 1.45
C LYS A 158 -2.42 28.02 1.52
N ALA A 159 -1.36 28.16 2.33
CA ALA A 159 -0.61 29.41 2.45
C ALA A 159 0.10 29.78 1.13
N ASP A 160 0.58 28.78 0.41
CA ASP A 160 1.26 28.96 -0.88
C ASP A 160 0.30 29.10 -2.07
N ASP A 161 -1.01 28.91 -1.85
CA ASP A 161 -2.06 28.87 -2.87
C ASP A 161 -1.75 27.84 -3.98
N VAL A 162 -1.45 26.60 -3.56
CA VAL A 162 -1.17 25.48 -4.46
C VAL A 162 -2.14 24.32 -4.24
N LEU A 163 -2.30 23.49 -5.27
CA LEU A 163 -3.12 22.29 -5.19
C LEU A 163 -2.47 21.25 -4.27
N LEU A 164 -3.21 20.82 -3.26
CA LEU A 164 -2.85 19.65 -2.48
C LEU A 164 -3.13 18.38 -3.29
N SER A 165 -2.15 17.49 -3.36
CA SER A 165 -2.31 16.17 -3.96
C SER A 165 -1.66 15.10 -3.09
N LEU A 166 -2.28 13.93 -3.02
CA LEU A 166 -1.79 12.77 -2.27
C LEU A 166 -1.49 11.62 -3.25
N HIS A 167 -0.26 11.12 -3.20
CA HIS A 167 0.23 10.08 -4.10
C HIS A 167 0.57 8.83 -3.29
N LEU A 168 -0.28 7.80 -3.41
CA LEU A 168 -0.14 6.51 -2.71
C LEU A 168 -0.34 5.36 -3.71
N LYS A 169 -0.15 4.12 -3.24
CA LYS A 169 -0.26 2.90 -4.06
C LYS A 169 -1.26 1.88 -3.49
N SER A 170 -2.44 2.36 -3.09
CA SER A 170 -3.48 1.61 -2.36
C SER A 170 -3.91 0.26 -2.94
N THR A 171 -3.82 0.06 -4.26
CA THR A 171 -4.16 -1.25 -4.87
C THR A 171 -3.07 -2.30 -4.66
N MET A 172 -1.80 -1.88 -4.68
CA MET A 172 -0.67 -2.78 -4.45
C MET A 172 -0.45 -2.95 -2.94
N MET A 173 -0.36 -1.83 -2.23
CA MET A 173 -0.18 -1.76 -0.78
C MET A 173 -1.53 -1.86 -0.08
N ARG A 174 -2.22 -2.98 -0.27
CA ARG A 174 -3.64 -3.17 0.07
C ARG A 174 -3.99 -3.03 1.55
N VAL A 175 -3.00 -3.07 2.45
CA VAL A 175 -3.20 -2.96 3.90
C VAL A 175 -2.80 -1.58 4.39
N SER A 176 -1.55 -1.17 4.17
CA SER A 176 -1.01 0.10 4.71
C SER A 176 -1.67 1.33 4.09
N ASP A 177 -1.70 1.41 2.76
CA ASP A 177 -2.01 2.66 2.06
C ASP A 177 -3.48 3.09 2.18
N PRO A 178 -4.48 2.18 2.21
CA PRO A 178 -5.85 2.57 2.55
C PRO A 178 -5.97 3.18 3.95
N ILE A 179 -5.20 2.71 4.94
CA ILE A 179 -5.20 3.26 6.31
C ILE A 179 -4.54 4.65 6.30
N ILE A 180 -3.40 4.79 5.63
CA ILE A 180 -2.69 6.06 5.44
C ILE A 180 -3.60 7.09 4.74
N PHE A 181 -4.30 6.67 3.67
CA PHE A 181 -5.28 7.50 2.97
C PHE A 181 -6.44 7.92 3.88
N GLY A 182 -6.98 6.99 4.68
CA GLY A 182 -8.04 7.28 5.65
C GLY A 182 -7.65 8.35 6.66
N HIS A 183 -6.39 8.35 7.12
CA HIS A 183 -5.87 9.42 7.98
C HIS A 183 -5.78 10.77 7.27
N CYS A 184 -5.35 10.81 6.00
CA CYS A 184 -5.35 12.05 5.23
C CYS A 184 -6.77 12.64 5.10
N VAL A 185 -7.74 11.82 4.69
CA VAL A 185 -9.15 12.22 4.58
C VAL A 185 -9.68 12.72 5.93
N SER A 186 -9.40 12.00 7.02
CA SER A 186 -9.82 12.39 8.37
C SER A 186 -9.22 13.73 8.82
N VAL A 187 -8.01 14.08 8.39
CA VAL A 187 -7.37 15.37 8.73
C VAL A 187 -7.91 16.49 7.84
N TYR A 188 -8.09 16.23 6.54
CA TYR A 188 -8.56 17.23 5.57
C TYR A 188 -9.99 17.72 5.84
N TYR A 189 -10.88 16.82 6.27
CA TYR A 189 -12.29 17.12 6.56
C TYR A 189 -12.58 17.34 8.04
N LYS A 190 -11.54 17.58 8.86
CA LYS A 190 -11.70 17.94 10.27
C LYS A 190 -12.18 19.39 10.41
#